data_AF-A0A2G3E594-F1
#
_entry.id   AF-A0A2G3E594-F1
#
_cell.length_a   1.000
_cell.length_b   1.000
_cell.length_c   1.000
_cell.angle_alpha   90.00
_cell.angle_beta   90.00
_cell.angle_gamma   90.00
#
_symmetry.space_group_name_H-M   'P 1'
#
loop_
_entity.id
_entity.type
_entity.pdbx_description
1 polymer ?
#
loop_
_entity_poly.entity_id
_entity_poly.type
_entity_poly.pdbx_seq_one_letter_code
_entity_poly.pdbx_strand_id
1 'polypeptide(L)'
;MIENYEHYITKNIRAYYKRRIWMPLIYIVILGICWFVFSMSSILKPINLSADADLEYFYQKESHYVNATFHDLHFTGYIATARGDTQGYYYYVPWGDSVAIVLLSPKTCEQGIPNIEKLHVNGKLQEGAESYQKLLNKLAEDLKWTESGIENEVPAVYFSEPANQYRLTYILFAVYFATLLFAVLSLIMYLIHIIFPVTAPACSNLVVFGNPRKLLEEAEEELATLPQLATEDMFITEHYFIMTSPVGNAIVPISQILWIYKHSTLHKFLWYHFSISYTMHIYANKHFYFHCPKNIKSDIDGIMDYLAEANHEIVVGFSEKNRLAVQAKYEKPFHVEKIVAFLRKRI
;
A
#
# COMPACT_ATOMS: atom_id res chain seq x y z
N MET A 1 35.62 16.06 22.86
CA MET A 1 35.81 15.88 21.41
C MET A 1 34.92 16.93 20.77
N ILE A 2 35.46 17.90 20.03
CA ILE A 2 34.63 18.90 19.35
C ILE A 2 34.00 18.18 18.17
N GLU A 3 32.74 17.76 18.30
CA GLU A 3 31.99 17.25 17.16
C GLU A 3 31.86 18.39 16.14
N ASN A 4 32.39 18.18 14.93
CA ASN A 4 32.26 19.14 13.86
C ASN A 4 30.82 19.03 13.28
N TYR A 5 29.97 20.02 13.60
CA TYR A 5 28.59 20.08 13.13
C TYR A 5 28.43 20.74 11.74
N GLU A 6 29.51 20.94 10.99
CA GLU A 6 29.44 21.43 9.60
C GLU A 6 28.49 20.57 8.74
N HIS A 7 27.47 21.22 8.19
CA HIS A 7 26.43 20.60 7.37
C HIS A 7 25.72 19.40 8.02
N TYR A 8 25.63 19.40 9.36
CA TYR A 8 25.11 18.27 10.13
C TYR A 8 23.64 17.97 9.79
N ILE A 9 22.80 19.01 9.70
CA ILE A 9 21.37 18.88 9.40
C ILE A 9 21.16 18.27 8.02
N THR A 10 21.85 18.81 7.01
CA THR A 10 21.81 18.32 5.63
C THR A 10 22.31 16.88 5.50
N LYS A 11 23.40 16.53 6.20
CA LYS A 11 23.93 15.16 6.23
C LYS A 11 22.92 14.19 6.82
N ASN A 12 22.24 14.57 7.91
CA ASN A 12 21.22 13.75 8.55
C ASN A 12 19.96 13.58 7.70
N ILE A 13 19.49 14.66 7.04
CA ILE A 13 18.38 14.56 6.07
C ILE A 13 18.73 13.57 4.95
N ARG A 14 19.93 13.68 4.36
CA ARG A 14 20.39 12.74 3.33
C ARG A 14 20.47 11.31 3.85
N ALA A 15 21.04 11.10 5.04
CA ALA A 15 21.16 9.78 5.65
C ALA A 15 19.78 9.15 5.92
N TYR A 16 18.83 9.95 6.41
CA TYR A 16 17.46 9.54 6.66
C TYR A 16 16.77 9.03 5.38
N TYR A 17 16.83 9.78 4.28
CA TYR A 17 16.23 9.34 3.01
C TYR A 17 16.98 8.20 2.34
N LYS A 18 18.32 8.12 2.45
CA LYS A 18 19.10 6.98 1.97
C LYS A 18 18.67 5.66 2.61
N ARG A 19 18.39 5.66 3.92
CA ARG A 19 17.88 4.45 4.61
C ARG A 19 16.49 4.05 4.13
N ARG A 20 15.64 5.02 3.78
CA ARG A 20 14.25 4.79 3.35
C ARG A 20 14.09 4.35 1.89
N ILE A 21 15.11 4.49 1.04
CA ILE A 21 15.09 4.02 -0.35
C ILE A 21 14.88 2.50 -0.45
N TRP A 22 15.40 1.73 0.52
CA TRP A 22 15.34 0.27 0.48
C TRP A 22 13.91 -0.28 0.55
N MET A 23 13.02 0.38 1.29
CA MET A 23 11.63 -0.08 1.44
C MET A 23 10.85 -0.09 0.12
N PRO A 24 10.73 1.02 -0.64
CA PRO A 24 10.06 1.00 -1.95
C PRO A 24 10.80 0.13 -2.95
N LEU A 25 12.13 0.04 -2.89
CA LEU A 25 12.90 -0.82 -3.79
C LEU A 25 12.56 -2.31 -3.59
N ILE A 26 12.61 -2.79 -2.36
CA ILE A 26 12.23 -4.18 -2.01
C ILE A 26 10.78 -4.44 -2.40
N TYR A 27 9.88 -3.49 -2.15
CA TYR A 27 8.48 -3.63 -2.52
C TYR A 27 8.28 -3.77 -4.04
N ILE A 28 8.98 -2.96 -4.85
CA ILE A 28 8.94 -3.09 -6.33
C ILE A 28 9.49 -4.44 -6.78
N VAL A 29 10.56 -4.94 -6.16
CA VAL A 29 11.11 -6.28 -6.46
C VAL A 29 10.09 -7.36 -6.12
N ILE A 30 9.42 -7.28 -4.97
CA ILE A 30 8.36 -8.23 -4.59
C ILE A 30 7.21 -8.19 -5.61
N LEU A 31 6.76 -6.99 -6.02
CA LEU A 31 5.74 -6.87 -7.07
C LEU A 31 6.19 -7.48 -8.39
N GLY A 32 7.48 -7.35 -8.75
CA GLY A 32 8.08 -7.98 -9.91
C GLY A 32 8.06 -9.51 -9.80
N ILE A 33 8.46 -10.07 -8.66
CA ILE A 33 8.41 -11.53 -8.42
C ILE A 33 6.97 -12.03 -8.50
N CYS A 34 6.02 -11.36 -7.85
CA CYS A 34 4.61 -11.71 -7.91
C CYS A 34 4.07 -11.71 -9.35
N TRP A 35 4.53 -10.79 -10.20
CA TRP A 35 4.12 -10.76 -11.61
C TRP A 35 4.46 -12.07 -12.34
N PHE A 36 5.65 -12.62 -12.10
CA PHE A 36 6.10 -13.87 -12.72
C PHE A 36 5.46 -15.10 -12.06
N VAL A 37 5.43 -15.16 -10.72
CA VAL A 37 4.90 -16.33 -9.97
C VAL A 37 3.42 -16.58 -10.26
N PHE A 38 2.62 -15.52 -10.43
CA PHE A 38 1.19 -15.64 -10.71
C PHE A 38 0.85 -15.57 -12.21
N SER A 39 1.86 -15.59 -13.10
CA SER A 39 1.69 -15.49 -14.55
C SER A 39 0.71 -14.37 -14.95
N MET A 40 0.85 -13.19 -14.32
CA MET A 40 -0.10 -12.08 -14.47
C MET A 40 -0.21 -11.57 -15.92
N SER A 41 0.83 -11.81 -16.72
CA SER A 41 0.84 -11.54 -18.17
C SER A 41 -0.23 -12.32 -18.92
N SER A 42 -0.43 -13.61 -18.60
CA SER A 42 -1.41 -14.46 -19.28
C SER A 42 -2.85 -14.03 -18.98
N ILE A 43 -3.07 -13.43 -17.80
CA ILE A 43 -4.38 -12.89 -17.41
C ILE A 43 -4.71 -11.61 -18.20
N LEU A 44 -3.74 -10.69 -18.33
CA LEU A 44 -3.93 -9.42 -19.05
C LEU A 44 -3.97 -9.59 -20.57
N LYS A 45 -3.18 -10.53 -21.09
CA LYS A 45 -3.10 -10.86 -22.51
C LYS A 45 -3.28 -12.36 -22.67
N PRO A 46 -4.54 -12.84 -22.66
CA PRO A 46 -4.81 -14.25 -22.89
C PRO A 46 -4.32 -14.67 -24.27
N ILE A 47 -3.85 -15.90 -24.37
CA ILE A 47 -3.40 -16.47 -25.65
C ILE A 47 -4.62 -16.82 -26.48
N ASN A 48 -4.63 -16.40 -27.75
CA ASN A 48 -5.68 -16.80 -28.69
C ASN A 48 -5.44 -18.24 -29.13
N LEU A 49 -6.39 -19.13 -28.83
CA LEU A 49 -6.40 -20.50 -29.35
C LEU A 49 -6.88 -20.50 -30.79
N SER A 50 -6.11 -21.14 -31.68
CA SER A 50 -6.59 -21.50 -33.01
C SER A 50 -7.62 -22.62 -32.90
N ALA A 51 -8.53 -22.70 -33.87
CA ALA A 51 -9.28 -23.95 -34.10
C ALA A 51 -8.25 -25.09 -34.23
N ASP A 52 -8.48 -26.20 -33.55
CA ASP A 52 -7.62 -27.40 -33.54
C ASP A 52 -6.36 -27.32 -32.66
N ALA A 53 -6.24 -26.31 -31.80
CA ALA A 53 -5.17 -26.23 -30.81
C ALA A 53 -5.31 -27.32 -29.73
N ASP A 54 -4.23 -28.07 -29.45
CA ASP A 54 -4.20 -29.05 -28.36
C ASP A 54 -4.29 -28.37 -26.97
N LEU A 55 -5.43 -28.54 -26.30
CA LEU A 55 -5.72 -27.92 -25.01
C LEU A 55 -4.77 -28.39 -23.90
N GLU A 56 -4.29 -29.63 -23.95
CA GLU A 56 -3.38 -30.18 -22.94
C GLU A 56 -1.98 -29.59 -23.07
N TYR A 57 -1.52 -29.39 -24.31
CA TYR A 57 -0.26 -28.70 -24.60
C TYR A 57 -0.25 -27.27 -24.03
N PHE A 58 -1.34 -26.51 -24.19
CA PHE A 58 -1.45 -25.15 -23.65
C PHE A 58 -1.55 -25.13 -22.12
N TYR A 59 -2.22 -26.13 -21.52
CA TYR A 59 -2.27 -26.27 -20.08
C TYR A 59 -0.88 -26.55 -19.47
N GLN A 60 -0.09 -27.44 -20.07
CA GLN A 60 1.27 -27.76 -19.62
C GLN A 60 2.27 -26.60 -19.74
N LYS A 61 1.99 -25.63 -20.63
CA LYS A 61 2.80 -24.41 -20.80
C LYS A 61 2.44 -23.26 -19.85
N GLU A 62 1.75 -23.53 -18.75
CA GLU A 62 1.26 -22.53 -17.77
C GLU A 62 0.35 -21.44 -18.37
N SER A 63 -0.15 -21.67 -19.58
CA SER A 63 -0.99 -20.74 -20.33
C SER A 63 -2.45 -20.97 -19.98
N HIS A 64 -2.77 -20.81 -18.69
CA HIS A 64 -4.08 -21.16 -18.17
C HIS A 64 -5.19 -20.24 -18.65
N TYR A 65 -4.89 -18.99 -19.01
CA TYR A 65 -5.88 -18.02 -19.48
C TYR A 65 -5.82 -17.91 -21.00
N VAL A 66 -6.94 -18.25 -21.64
CA VAL A 66 -7.02 -18.39 -23.09
C VAL A 66 -8.25 -17.68 -23.63
N ASN A 67 -8.12 -17.18 -24.85
CA ASN A 67 -9.20 -16.63 -25.63
C ASN A 67 -9.52 -17.62 -26.76
N ALA A 68 -10.75 -18.10 -26.82
CA ALA A 68 -11.16 -19.11 -27.77
C ALA A 68 -12.40 -18.66 -28.55
N THR A 69 -12.46 -19.07 -29.81
CA THR A 69 -13.66 -18.94 -30.63
C THR A 69 -14.17 -20.35 -30.92
N PHE A 70 -15.31 -20.68 -30.31
CA PHE A 70 -15.98 -21.96 -30.47
C PHE A 70 -17.10 -21.84 -31.49
N HIS A 71 -17.31 -22.91 -32.25
CA HIS A 71 -18.33 -23.03 -33.29
C HIS A 71 -19.20 -24.25 -33.00
N ASP A 72 -20.51 -24.13 -33.16
CA ASP A 72 -21.47 -25.24 -32.96
C ASP A 72 -21.40 -25.87 -31.56
N LEU A 73 -21.60 -25.05 -30.53
CA LEU A 73 -21.62 -25.53 -29.15
C LEU A 73 -22.98 -26.13 -28.82
N HIS A 74 -22.98 -27.35 -28.30
CA HIS A 74 -24.20 -28.06 -27.92
C HIS A 74 -24.28 -28.27 -26.42
N PHE A 75 -25.44 -27.93 -25.84
CA PHE A 75 -25.65 -28.10 -24.41
C PHE A 75 -25.73 -29.59 -24.06
N THR A 76 -24.98 -30.01 -23.04
CA THR A 76 -24.93 -31.41 -22.60
C THR A 76 -26.13 -31.83 -21.74
N GLY A 77 -26.96 -30.88 -21.28
CA GLY A 77 -28.01 -31.13 -20.28
C GLY A 77 -27.53 -30.98 -18.84
N TYR A 78 -26.22 -30.85 -18.61
CA TYR A 78 -25.62 -30.83 -17.29
C TYR A 78 -25.18 -29.44 -16.83
N ILE A 79 -25.37 -29.19 -15.52
CA ILE A 79 -25.00 -27.95 -14.86
C ILE A 79 -23.91 -28.17 -13.81
N ALA A 80 -22.98 -27.23 -13.72
CA ALA A 80 -22.02 -27.15 -12.63
C ALA A 80 -22.62 -26.34 -11.48
N THR A 81 -22.78 -26.95 -10.31
CA THR A 81 -23.24 -26.29 -9.09
C THR A 81 -22.14 -26.28 -8.04
N ALA A 82 -22.01 -25.17 -7.32
CA ALA A 82 -21.11 -25.07 -6.17
C ALA A 82 -21.79 -24.25 -5.07
N ARG A 83 -21.76 -24.77 -3.83
CA ARG A 83 -22.37 -24.13 -2.64
C ARG A 83 -23.85 -23.74 -2.81
N GLY A 84 -24.61 -24.52 -3.59
CA GLY A 84 -26.03 -24.28 -3.85
C GLY A 84 -26.33 -23.34 -5.03
N ASP A 85 -25.32 -22.69 -5.60
CA ASP A 85 -25.47 -21.80 -6.75
C ASP A 85 -25.00 -22.47 -8.05
N THR A 86 -25.71 -22.21 -9.15
CA THR A 86 -25.31 -22.63 -10.50
C THR A 86 -24.13 -21.79 -10.97
N GLN A 87 -22.95 -22.42 -11.06
CA GLN A 87 -21.71 -21.79 -11.52
C GLN A 87 -21.66 -21.73 -13.05
N GLY A 88 -22.24 -22.71 -13.74
CA GLY A 88 -22.25 -22.73 -15.21
C GLY A 88 -22.94 -23.95 -15.82
N TYR A 89 -22.99 -23.96 -17.14
CA TYR A 89 -23.62 -24.98 -17.99
C TYR A 89 -22.56 -25.62 -18.89
N TYR A 90 -22.56 -26.96 -18.97
CA TYR A 90 -21.58 -27.70 -19.76
C TYR A 90 -22.04 -27.85 -21.21
N TYR A 91 -21.16 -27.49 -22.13
CA TYR A 91 -21.31 -27.65 -23.57
C TYR A 91 -20.23 -28.60 -24.09
N TYR A 92 -20.56 -29.32 -25.15
CA TYR A 92 -19.56 -30.03 -25.95
C TYR A 92 -19.42 -29.34 -27.31
N VAL A 93 -18.21 -29.36 -27.84
CA VAL A 93 -17.88 -28.74 -29.12
C VAL A 93 -16.90 -29.63 -29.90
N PRO A 94 -17.10 -29.84 -31.21
CA PRO A 94 -16.08 -30.48 -32.03
C PRO A 94 -14.82 -29.61 -32.08
N TRP A 95 -13.66 -30.20 -31.80
CA TRP A 95 -12.39 -29.47 -31.68
C TRP A 95 -11.23 -30.32 -32.23
N GLY A 96 -10.83 -30.06 -33.48
CA GLY A 96 -9.92 -30.94 -34.21
C GLY A 96 -10.50 -32.35 -34.36
N ASP A 97 -9.71 -33.36 -34.00
CA ASP A 97 -10.09 -34.77 -34.05
C ASP A 97 -10.81 -35.26 -32.76
N SER A 98 -11.07 -34.37 -31.80
CA SER A 98 -11.64 -34.72 -30.48
C SER A 98 -12.81 -33.81 -30.09
N VAL A 99 -13.46 -34.12 -28.97
CA VAL A 99 -14.53 -33.30 -28.40
C VAL A 99 -14.01 -32.50 -27.21
N ALA A 100 -14.15 -31.18 -27.25
CA ALA A 100 -13.82 -30.33 -26.11
C ALA A 100 -15.05 -30.05 -25.25
N ILE A 101 -14.88 -30.05 -23.92
CA ILE A 101 -15.90 -29.62 -22.97
C ILE A 101 -15.67 -28.15 -22.58
N VAL A 102 -16.73 -27.36 -22.66
CA VAL A 102 -16.75 -25.92 -22.38
C VAL A 102 -17.78 -25.64 -21.29
N LEU A 103 -17.34 -25.08 -20.17
CA LEU A 103 -18.20 -24.61 -19.09
C LEU A 103 -18.46 -23.11 -19.28
N LEU A 104 -19.72 -22.75 -19.54
CA LEU A 104 -20.16 -21.37 -19.76
C LEU A 104 -20.94 -20.82 -18.57
N SER A 105 -20.77 -19.52 -18.30
CA SER A 105 -21.50 -18.83 -17.25
C SER A 105 -22.98 -18.66 -17.62
N PRO A 106 -23.91 -18.60 -16.64
CA PRO A 106 -25.34 -18.39 -16.91
C PRO A 106 -25.65 -17.12 -17.71
N LYS A 107 -24.77 -16.12 -17.64
CA LYS A 107 -24.92 -14.84 -18.36
C LYS A 107 -24.61 -14.97 -19.84
N THR A 108 -23.63 -15.80 -20.18
CA THR A 108 -23.13 -15.94 -21.56
C THR A 108 -23.99 -16.91 -22.36
N CYS A 109 -24.55 -17.93 -21.70
CA CYS A 109 -25.40 -18.94 -22.35
C CYS A 109 -26.90 -18.80 -22.06
N GLU A 110 -27.33 -17.64 -21.53
CA GLU A 110 -28.74 -17.35 -21.16
C GLU A 110 -29.45 -18.50 -20.43
N GLN A 111 -28.77 -19.07 -19.43
CA GLN A 111 -29.27 -20.21 -18.64
C GLN A 111 -29.43 -21.55 -19.41
N GLY A 112 -28.65 -21.77 -20.46
CA GLY A 112 -28.53 -23.09 -21.10
C GLY A 112 -29.21 -23.20 -22.47
N ILE A 113 -29.01 -22.23 -23.37
CA ILE A 113 -29.50 -22.33 -24.75
C ILE A 113 -28.99 -23.63 -25.39
N PRO A 114 -29.84 -24.45 -26.04
CA PRO A 114 -29.44 -25.75 -26.56
C PRO A 114 -28.31 -25.75 -27.60
N ASN A 115 -28.23 -24.73 -28.45
CA ASN A 115 -27.23 -24.62 -29.51
C ASN A 115 -26.74 -23.17 -29.63
N ILE A 116 -25.42 -23.00 -29.77
CA ILE A 116 -24.77 -21.71 -29.98
C ILE A 116 -23.85 -21.83 -31.21
N GLU A 117 -24.19 -21.16 -32.30
CA GLU A 117 -23.47 -21.26 -33.58
C GLU A 117 -22.02 -20.77 -33.50
N LYS A 118 -21.80 -19.65 -32.79
CA LYS A 118 -20.47 -19.06 -32.62
C LYS A 118 -20.38 -18.32 -31.30
N LEU A 119 -19.32 -18.61 -30.53
CA LEU A 119 -19.04 -17.93 -29.29
C LEU A 119 -17.57 -17.55 -29.19
N HIS A 120 -17.31 -16.26 -28.95
CA HIS A 120 -16.00 -15.76 -28.59
C HIS A 120 -15.96 -15.49 -27.09
N VAL A 121 -15.07 -16.17 -26.36
CA VAL A 121 -15.06 -16.13 -24.90
C VAL A 121 -13.64 -16.25 -24.36
N ASN A 122 -13.33 -15.50 -23.31
CA ASN A 122 -12.12 -15.71 -22.54
C ASN A 122 -12.43 -16.60 -21.33
N GLY A 123 -11.55 -17.54 -21.06
CA GLY A 123 -11.73 -18.49 -19.97
C GLY A 123 -10.41 -19.01 -19.47
N LYS A 124 -10.50 -19.89 -18.49
CA LYS A 124 -9.37 -20.59 -17.92
C LYS A 124 -9.42 -22.06 -18.30
N LEU A 125 -8.31 -22.61 -18.79
CA LEU A 125 -8.12 -24.06 -18.90
C LEU A 125 -7.93 -24.65 -17.51
N GLN A 126 -8.73 -25.66 -17.19
CA GLN A 126 -8.70 -26.34 -15.90
C GLN A 126 -8.61 -27.84 -16.13
N GLU A 127 -7.80 -28.50 -15.30
CA GLU A 127 -7.79 -29.95 -15.22
C GLU A 127 -9.10 -30.43 -14.58
N GLY A 128 -9.58 -31.57 -15.05
CA GLY A 128 -10.79 -32.23 -14.58
C GLY A 128 -10.78 -32.52 -13.09
N ALA A 129 -11.39 -31.64 -12.30
CA ALA A 129 -11.65 -31.86 -10.89
C ALA A 129 -12.77 -32.90 -10.67
N GLU A 130 -13.09 -33.21 -9.42
CA GLU A 130 -14.14 -34.17 -9.04
C GLU A 130 -15.51 -33.88 -9.70
N SER A 131 -15.85 -32.61 -9.94
CA SER A 131 -17.08 -32.21 -10.63
C SER A 131 -17.09 -32.56 -12.12
N TYR A 132 -15.91 -32.56 -12.76
CA TYR A 132 -15.74 -32.92 -14.16
C TYR A 132 -15.79 -34.44 -14.33
N GLN A 133 -15.15 -35.20 -13.46
CA GLN A 133 -15.29 -36.67 -13.46
C GLN A 133 -16.75 -37.11 -13.24
N LYS A 134 -17.48 -36.44 -12.34
CA LYS A 134 -18.92 -36.67 -12.17
C LYS A 134 -19.74 -36.36 -13.43
N LEU A 135 -19.33 -35.37 -14.22
CA LEU A 135 -19.96 -35.09 -15.51
C LEU A 135 -19.67 -36.22 -16.50
N LEU A 136 -18.40 -36.61 -16.66
CA LEU A 136 -18.00 -37.66 -17.59
C LEU A 136 -18.69 -38.99 -17.28
N ASN A 137 -18.79 -39.38 -16.01
CA ASN A 137 -19.47 -40.63 -15.61
C ASN A 137 -20.96 -40.60 -15.97
N LYS A 138 -21.63 -39.46 -15.77
CA LYS A 138 -23.04 -39.30 -16.15
C LYS A 138 -23.25 -39.32 -17.67
N LEU A 139 -22.34 -38.69 -18.41
CA LEU A 139 -22.34 -38.75 -19.87
C LEU A 139 -22.11 -40.19 -20.36
N ALA A 140 -21.23 -40.96 -19.73
CA ALA A 140 -20.97 -42.37 -20.06
C ALA A 140 -22.24 -43.21 -19.89
N GLU A 141 -22.95 -43.01 -18.78
CA GLU A 141 -24.19 -43.71 -18.47
C GLU A 141 -25.29 -43.41 -19.49
N ASP A 142 -25.51 -42.14 -19.81
CA ASP A 142 -26.54 -41.70 -20.77
C ASP A 142 -26.25 -42.17 -22.20
N LEU A 143 -24.98 -42.12 -22.63
CA LEU A 143 -24.54 -42.53 -23.96
C LEU A 143 -24.35 -44.05 -24.08
N LYS A 144 -24.44 -44.79 -22.96
CA LYS A 144 -24.13 -46.23 -22.86
C LYS A 144 -22.70 -46.56 -23.32
N TRP A 145 -21.76 -45.67 -23.02
CA TRP A 145 -20.34 -45.86 -23.31
C TRP A 145 -19.59 -46.40 -22.09
N THR A 146 -18.42 -47.00 -22.32
CA THR A 146 -17.50 -47.34 -21.23
C THR A 146 -16.77 -46.10 -20.76
N GLU A 147 -16.38 -46.04 -19.48
CA GLU A 147 -15.60 -44.91 -18.92
C GLU A 147 -14.32 -44.66 -19.73
N SER A 148 -13.61 -45.73 -20.09
CA SER A 148 -12.43 -45.68 -20.97
C SER A 148 -12.72 -45.19 -22.39
N GLY A 149 -13.96 -45.30 -22.87
CA GLY A 149 -14.36 -44.81 -24.19
C GLY A 149 -14.52 -43.30 -24.22
N ILE A 150 -15.06 -42.72 -23.13
CA ILE A 150 -15.17 -41.26 -22.99
C ILE A 150 -13.81 -40.63 -22.72
N GLU A 151 -12.98 -41.24 -21.86
CA GLU A 151 -11.66 -40.70 -21.51
C GLU A 151 -10.70 -40.63 -22.71
N ASN A 152 -10.89 -41.47 -23.74
CA ASN A 152 -10.09 -41.43 -24.96
C ASN A 152 -10.53 -40.34 -25.95
N GLU A 153 -11.80 -39.91 -25.90
CA GLU A 153 -12.39 -38.96 -26.86
C GLU A 153 -12.47 -37.53 -26.31
N VAL A 154 -12.47 -37.40 -24.98
CA VAL A 154 -12.60 -36.13 -24.28
C VAL A 154 -11.33 -35.85 -23.46
N PRO A 155 -10.63 -34.73 -23.70
CA PRO A 155 -9.40 -34.40 -22.99
C PRO A 155 -9.66 -34.21 -21.49
N ALA A 156 -8.61 -34.45 -20.68
CA ALA A 156 -8.67 -34.28 -19.23
C ALA A 156 -8.77 -32.81 -18.82
N VAL A 157 -8.49 -31.89 -19.75
CA VAL A 157 -8.56 -30.44 -19.58
C VAL A 157 -9.83 -29.91 -20.25
N TYR A 158 -10.57 -29.08 -19.52
CA TYR A 158 -11.76 -28.41 -20.05
C TYR A 158 -11.63 -26.88 -19.95
N PHE A 159 -12.39 -26.18 -20.79
CA PHE A 159 -12.43 -24.73 -20.79
C PHE A 159 -13.48 -24.23 -19.78
N SER A 160 -13.11 -23.29 -18.91
CA SER A 160 -14.02 -22.71 -17.92
C SER A 160 -14.08 -21.20 -18.04
N GLU A 161 -15.21 -20.66 -18.51
CA GLU A 161 -15.48 -19.22 -18.48
C GLU A 161 -15.66 -18.69 -17.03
N PRO A 162 -16.47 -19.33 -16.14
CA PRO A 162 -16.72 -18.81 -14.79
C PRO A 162 -15.46 -18.69 -13.93
N ALA A 163 -14.43 -19.50 -14.22
CA ALA A 163 -13.14 -19.43 -13.55
C ALA A 163 -12.40 -18.11 -13.80
N ASN A 164 -12.75 -17.38 -14.87
CA ASN A 164 -12.23 -16.06 -15.14
C ASN A 164 -13.10 -14.99 -14.45
N GLN A 165 -12.81 -14.71 -13.18
CA GLN A 165 -13.53 -13.69 -12.40
C GLN A 165 -13.12 -12.27 -12.80
N TYR A 166 -13.53 -11.83 -14.00
CA TYR A 166 -13.13 -10.55 -14.61
C TYR A 166 -13.11 -9.36 -13.64
N ARG A 167 -14.18 -9.17 -12.85
CA ARG A 167 -14.29 -8.03 -11.91
C ARG A 167 -13.21 -8.04 -10.83
N LEU A 168 -13.01 -9.19 -10.20
CA LEU A 168 -12.03 -9.33 -9.12
C LEU A 168 -10.61 -9.14 -9.68
N THR A 169 -10.35 -9.73 -10.83
CA THR A 169 -9.09 -9.60 -11.57
C THR A 169 -8.78 -8.14 -11.90
N TYR A 170 -9.73 -7.37 -12.46
CA TYR A 170 -9.52 -5.96 -12.76
C TYR A 170 -9.27 -5.11 -11.51
N ILE A 171 -10.01 -5.34 -10.42
CA ILE A 171 -9.78 -4.65 -9.14
C ILE A 171 -8.37 -4.95 -8.62
N LEU A 172 -7.95 -6.22 -8.68
CA LEU A 172 -6.62 -6.63 -8.23
C LEU A 172 -5.52 -5.99 -9.06
N PHE A 173 -5.67 -5.91 -10.38
CA PHE A 173 -4.74 -5.18 -11.25
C PHE A 173 -4.73 -3.68 -10.95
N ALA A 174 -5.89 -3.05 -10.74
CA ALA A 174 -5.97 -1.64 -10.38
C ALA A 174 -5.22 -1.35 -9.08
N VAL A 175 -5.39 -2.20 -8.06
CA VAL A 175 -4.65 -2.10 -6.79
C VAL A 175 -3.15 -2.32 -7.02
N TYR A 176 -2.77 -3.36 -7.76
CA TYR A 176 -1.36 -3.66 -8.08
C TYR A 176 -0.66 -2.47 -8.76
N PHE A 177 -1.26 -1.90 -9.80
CA PHE A 177 -0.67 -0.76 -10.51
C PHE A 177 -0.68 0.51 -9.67
N ALA A 178 -1.72 0.74 -8.84
CA ALA A 178 -1.78 1.88 -7.94
C ALA A 178 -0.65 1.82 -6.88
N THR A 179 -0.42 0.65 -6.29
CA THR A 179 0.66 0.50 -5.29
C THR A 179 2.05 0.52 -5.94
N LEU A 180 2.20 -0.02 -7.16
CA LEU A 180 3.43 0.10 -7.94
C LEU A 180 3.75 1.57 -8.24
N LEU A 181 2.76 2.32 -8.74
CA LEU A 181 2.90 3.75 -9.02
C LEU A 181 3.27 4.53 -7.75
N PHE A 182 2.59 4.26 -6.64
CA PHE A 182 2.90 4.89 -5.36
C PHE A 182 4.34 4.60 -4.91
N ALA A 183 4.82 3.37 -5.07
CA ALA A 183 6.18 2.99 -4.71
C ALA A 183 7.23 3.68 -5.59
N VAL A 184 7.00 3.78 -6.90
CA VAL A 184 7.86 4.49 -7.85
C VAL A 184 7.90 5.98 -7.54
N LEU A 185 6.74 6.62 -7.34
CA LEU A 185 6.66 8.04 -6.96
C LEU A 185 7.37 8.30 -5.63
N SER A 186 7.19 7.43 -4.64
CA SER A 186 7.89 7.53 -3.35
C SER A 186 9.41 7.44 -3.52
N LEU A 187 9.90 6.52 -4.36
CA LEU A 187 11.32 6.38 -4.67
C LEU A 187 11.88 7.64 -5.32
N ILE A 188 11.20 8.18 -6.34
CA ILE A 188 11.58 9.43 -7.01
C ILE A 188 11.63 10.57 -6.01
N MET A 189 10.61 10.72 -5.15
CA MET A 189 10.59 11.75 -4.12
C MET A 189 11.77 11.60 -3.15
N TYR A 190 12.09 10.39 -2.69
CA TYR A 190 13.25 10.16 -1.82
C TYR A 190 14.58 10.52 -2.50
N LEU A 191 14.74 10.23 -3.79
CA LEU A 191 15.92 10.64 -4.55
C LEU A 191 16.02 12.17 -4.65
N ILE A 192 14.90 12.85 -4.90
CA ILE A 192 14.86 14.32 -4.92
C ILE A 192 15.31 14.88 -3.57
N HIS A 193 14.81 14.35 -2.44
CA HIS A 193 15.21 14.81 -1.11
C HIS A 193 16.70 14.57 -0.78
N ILE A 194 17.34 13.57 -1.39
CA ILE A 194 18.78 13.31 -1.19
C ILE A 194 19.63 14.31 -1.99
N ILE A 195 19.23 14.59 -3.23
CA ILE A 195 19.94 15.53 -4.12
C ILE A 195 19.72 16.97 -3.63
N PHE A 196 18.47 17.31 -3.30
CA PHE A 196 18.04 18.63 -2.83
C PHE A 196 17.40 18.55 -1.42
N PRO A 197 18.21 18.54 -0.35
CA PRO A 197 17.74 18.47 1.04
C PRO A 197 16.72 19.55 1.42
N VAL A 198 16.78 20.72 0.78
CA VAL A 198 15.87 21.85 0.99
C VAL A 198 14.42 21.50 0.67
N THR A 199 14.16 20.55 -0.23
CA THR A 199 12.78 20.12 -0.56
C THR A 199 12.22 19.11 0.44
N ALA A 200 13.04 18.58 1.35
CA ALA A 200 12.57 17.66 2.38
C ALA A 200 11.51 18.35 3.25
N PRO A 201 10.48 17.64 3.75
CA PRO A 201 9.46 18.23 4.63
C PRO A 201 10.05 19.00 5.81
N ALA A 202 11.16 18.52 6.39
CA ALA A 202 11.88 19.21 7.46
C ALA A 202 12.25 20.67 7.11
N CYS A 203 12.66 20.89 5.86
CA CYS A 203 13.06 22.21 5.35
C CYS A 203 11.89 22.91 4.64
N SER A 204 11.09 22.19 3.85
CA SER A 204 9.93 22.75 3.15
C SER A 204 8.89 23.32 4.12
N ASN A 205 8.79 22.79 5.34
CA ASN A 205 7.91 23.36 6.36
C ASN A 205 8.37 24.75 6.83
N LEU A 206 9.66 25.10 6.66
CA LEU A 206 10.20 26.43 6.94
C LEU A 206 9.67 27.50 5.98
N VAL A 207 9.05 27.13 4.85
CA VAL A 207 8.39 28.08 3.92
C VAL A 207 7.39 28.96 4.69
N VAL A 208 6.78 28.39 5.72
CA VAL A 208 5.80 29.08 6.57
C VAL A 208 6.45 30.24 7.35
N PHE A 209 7.74 30.14 7.69
CA PHE A 209 8.48 31.14 8.44
C PHE A 209 9.27 32.11 7.54
N GLY A 210 9.62 31.70 6.32
CA GLY A 210 10.37 32.54 5.39
C GLY A 210 10.95 31.74 4.23
N ASN A 211 12.15 32.10 3.78
CA ASN A 211 12.84 31.36 2.72
C ASN A 211 13.53 30.11 3.31
N PRO A 212 13.12 28.88 2.96
CA PRO A 212 13.66 27.65 3.54
C PRO A 212 15.16 27.50 3.42
N ARG A 213 15.74 27.96 2.30
CA ARG A 213 17.16 27.80 2.04
C ARG A 213 17.98 28.68 2.99
N LYS A 214 17.56 29.94 3.16
CA LYS A 214 18.23 30.87 4.07
C LYS A 214 18.11 30.42 5.53
N LEU A 215 16.92 30.00 5.94
CA LEU A 215 16.68 29.52 7.30
C LEU A 215 17.46 28.22 7.59
N LEU A 216 17.62 27.34 6.60
CA LEU A 216 18.46 26.15 6.73
C LEU A 216 19.94 26.51 6.82
N GLU A 217 20.43 27.41 5.96
CA GLU A 217 21.82 27.87 5.96
C GLU A 217 22.19 28.53 7.30
N GLU A 218 21.32 29.40 7.84
CA GLU A 218 21.47 30.05 9.15
C GLU A 218 21.46 29.02 10.30
N ALA A 219 20.50 28.10 10.30
CA ALA A 219 20.43 27.05 11.32
C ALA A 219 21.65 26.11 11.29
N GLU A 220 22.23 25.84 10.12
CA GLU A 220 23.47 25.07 10.02
C GLU A 220 24.69 25.85 10.50
N GLU A 221 24.76 27.15 10.23
CA GLU A 221 25.84 28.02 10.69
C GLU A 221 25.83 28.19 12.21
N GLU A 222 24.66 28.42 12.81
CA GLU A 222 24.51 28.50 14.26
C GLU A 222 24.88 27.19 14.94
N LEU A 223 24.46 26.06 14.37
CA LEU A 223 24.76 24.73 14.91
C LEU A 223 26.27 24.41 14.82
N ALA A 224 26.93 24.83 13.73
CA ALA A 224 28.35 24.64 13.53
C ALA A 224 29.23 25.52 14.44
N THR A 225 28.73 26.71 14.81
CA THR A 225 29.51 27.70 15.56
C THR A 225 29.34 27.53 17.07
N LEU A 226 28.11 27.55 17.59
CA LEU A 226 27.82 27.62 19.03
C LEU A 226 26.48 26.91 19.37
N PRO A 227 26.47 25.57 19.49
CA PRO A 227 25.32 24.87 20.05
C PRO A 227 25.17 25.23 21.54
N GLN A 228 24.01 25.75 21.93
CA GLN A 228 23.73 26.14 23.32
C GLN A 228 23.35 24.94 24.18
N LEU A 229 22.57 24.02 23.61
CA LEU A 229 22.25 22.72 24.21
C LEU A 229 22.31 21.66 23.13
N ALA A 230 23.08 20.60 23.35
CA ALA A 230 23.16 19.45 22.46
C ALA A 230 22.83 18.18 23.24
N THR A 231 21.80 17.47 22.80
CA THR A 231 21.50 16.09 23.20
C THR A 231 21.77 15.17 22.02
N GLU A 232 21.54 13.86 22.14
CA GLU A 232 21.81 12.90 21.05
C GLU A 232 21.09 13.24 19.74
N ASP A 233 19.80 13.60 19.81
CA ASP A 233 18.94 13.80 18.64
C ASP A 233 18.33 15.21 18.54
N MET A 234 18.53 16.08 19.55
CA MET A 234 17.94 17.43 19.62
C MET A 234 18.99 18.47 19.99
N PHE A 235 18.92 19.62 19.34
CA PHE A 235 19.86 20.71 19.46
C PHE A 235 19.10 22.02 19.60
N ILE A 236 19.60 22.88 20.49
CA ILE A 236 19.14 24.26 20.63
C ILE A 236 20.29 25.18 20.28
N THR A 237 20.01 26.09 19.36
CA THR A 237 20.88 27.18 18.93
C THR A 237 20.27 28.51 19.40
N GLU A 238 20.88 29.63 19.05
CA GLU A 238 20.39 30.94 19.47
C GLU A 238 18.97 31.21 18.95
N HIS A 239 18.70 30.84 17.69
CA HIS A 239 17.40 31.13 17.08
C HIS A 239 16.59 29.89 16.74
N TYR A 240 17.20 28.70 16.69
CA TYR A 240 16.53 27.49 16.22
C TYR A 240 16.54 26.34 17.22
N PHE A 241 15.39 25.67 17.29
CA PHE A 241 15.28 24.31 17.78
C PHE A 241 15.41 23.34 16.61
N ILE A 242 16.34 22.41 16.70
CA ILE A 242 16.67 21.44 15.64
C ILE A 242 16.53 20.03 16.21
N MET A 243 15.81 19.17 15.51
CA MET A 243 15.74 17.74 15.78
C MET A 243 16.28 16.98 14.59
N THR A 244 17.23 16.07 14.81
CA THR A 244 17.78 15.17 13.80
C THR A 244 17.68 13.72 14.27
N SER A 245 16.46 13.20 14.39
CA SER A 245 16.24 11.82 14.83
C SER A 245 16.19 10.85 13.65
N PRO A 246 16.42 9.54 13.88
CA PRO A 246 16.17 8.50 12.88
C PRO A 246 14.71 8.44 12.40
N VAL A 247 13.77 8.99 13.18
CA VAL A 247 12.32 8.99 12.91
C VAL A 247 11.91 10.19 12.04
N GLY A 248 12.68 11.28 12.09
CA GLY A 248 12.44 12.47 11.30
C GLY A 248 13.35 13.64 11.72
N ASN A 249 13.43 14.62 10.84
CA ASN A 249 14.14 15.88 11.10
C ASN A 249 13.12 17.02 11.20
N ALA A 250 13.39 18.00 12.06
CA ALA A 250 12.60 19.23 12.16
C ALA A 250 13.52 20.41 12.51
N ILE A 251 13.19 21.57 11.97
CA ILE A 251 13.86 22.84 12.26
C ILE A 251 12.76 23.84 12.56
N VAL A 252 12.84 24.53 13.69
CA VAL A 252 11.83 25.51 14.10
C VAL A 252 12.50 26.72 14.74
N PRO A 253 12.18 27.94 14.28
CA PRO A 253 12.64 29.14 14.98
C PRO A 253 12.01 29.24 16.37
N ILE A 254 12.80 29.46 17.41
CA ILE A 254 12.38 29.53 18.82
C ILE A 254 11.37 30.66 19.03
N SER A 255 11.55 31.79 18.34
CA SER A 255 10.61 32.92 18.35
C SER A 255 9.21 32.59 17.84
N GLN A 256 9.07 31.51 17.07
CA GLN A 256 7.79 31.07 16.50
C GLN A 256 7.12 30.00 17.35
N ILE A 257 7.79 29.43 18.34
CA ILE A 257 7.23 28.42 19.24
C ILE A 257 6.22 29.11 20.17
N LEU A 258 5.05 28.50 20.34
CA LEU A 258 3.95 29.05 21.15
C LEU A 258 3.58 28.14 22.31
N TRP A 259 3.63 26.83 22.09
CA TRP A 259 3.26 25.86 23.11
C TRP A 259 4.14 24.62 23.03
N ILE A 260 4.68 24.23 24.17
CA ILE A 260 5.46 23.00 24.32
C ILE A 260 4.91 22.16 25.47
N TYR A 261 4.74 20.87 25.24
CA TYR A 261 4.36 19.93 26.28
C TYR A 261 4.88 18.53 25.99
N LYS A 262 4.90 17.68 27.02
CA LYS A 262 5.31 16.27 26.91
C LYS A 262 4.14 15.34 27.20
N HIS A 263 4.10 14.21 26.50
CA HIS A 263 3.25 13.08 26.82
C HIS A 263 4.11 11.85 27.12
N SER A 264 3.78 11.15 28.20
CA SER A 264 4.37 9.84 28.50
C SER A 264 3.62 8.75 27.74
N THR A 265 4.37 7.88 27.07
CA THR A 265 3.85 6.68 26.41
C THR A 265 4.42 5.47 27.13
N LEU A 266 3.51 4.61 27.59
CA LEU A 266 3.87 3.37 28.27
C LEU A 266 3.92 2.23 27.25
N HIS A 267 5.10 1.70 26.99
CA HIS A 267 5.25 0.54 26.11
C HIS A 267 4.94 -0.73 26.91
N LYS A 268 3.83 -1.39 26.54
CA LYS A 268 3.44 -2.71 27.08
C LYS A 268 3.62 -3.76 26.01
N PHE A 269 4.32 -4.84 26.35
CA PHE A 269 4.36 -6.05 25.55
C PHE A 269 4.12 -7.25 26.49
N LEU A 270 3.13 -8.08 26.17
CA LEU A 270 2.69 -9.24 26.96
C LEU A 270 2.88 -9.11 28.49
N TRP A 271 2.03 -8.31 29.13
CA TRP A 271 1.89 -8.17 30.59
C TRP A 271 3.12 -7.60 31.35
N TYR A 272 4.25 -7.38 30.68
CA TYR A 272 5.45 -6.76 31.26
C TYR A 272 5.60 -5.28 30.86
N HIS A 273 6.09 -4.48 31.79
CA HIS A 273 6.41 -3.06 31.61
C HIS A 273 7.87 -2.91 31.17
N PHE A 274 8.11 -2.49 29.92
CA PHE A 274 9.47 -2.45 29.36
C PHE A 274 10.16 -1.09 29.53
N SER A 275 9.46 0.03 29.31
CA SER A 275 9.98 1.38 29.52
C SER A 275 8.90 2.44 29.28
N ILE A 276 9.07 3.61 29.90
CA ILE A 276 8.30 4.82 29.59
C ILE A 276 9.13 5.66 28.64
N SER A 277 8.56 5.98 27.47
CA SER A 277 9.15 6.96 26.56
C SER A 277 8.36 8.26 26.62
N TYR A 278 9.02 9.38 26.40
CA TYR A 278 8.34 10.68 26.37
C TYR A 278 8.31 11.21 24.94
N THR A 279 7.15 11.72 24.54
CA THR A 279 6.95 12.41 23.27
C THR A 279 6.78 13.89 23.57
N MET A 280 7.68 14.72 23.04
CA MET A 280 7.56 16.17 23.10
C MET A 280 6.67 16.65 21.95
N HIS A 281 5.79 17.59 22.24
CA HIS A 281 4.88 18.21 21.29
C HIS A 281 5.17 19.69 21.26
N ILE A 282 5.45 20.21 20.07
CA ILE A 282 5.74 21.63 19.86
C ILE A 282 4.74 22.17 18.84
N TYR A 283 4.05 23.22 19.24
CA TYR A 283 3.21 24.04 18.38
C TYR A 283 3.91 25.37 18.15
N ALA A 284 4.13 25.68 16.89
CA ALA A 284 4.62 26.97 16.45
C ALA A 284 3.52 27.71 15.69
N ASN A 285 3.76 28.99 15.43
CA ASN A 285 2.85 29.86 14.72
C ASN A 285 2.51 29.30 13.32
N LYS A 286 1.43 29.82 12.71
CA LYS A 286 0.98 29.47 11.34
C LYS A 286 0.69 27.97 11.16
N HIS A 287 0.14 27.33 12.19
CA HIS A 287 -0.29 25.93 12.22
C HIS A 287 0.83 24.90 12.04
N PHE A 288 2.07 25.27 12.34
CA PHE A 288 3.16 24.32 12.36
C PHE A 288 3.12 23.49 13.65
N TYR A 289 2.99 22.18 13.50
CA TYR A 289 2.96 21.24 14.62
C TYR A 289 3.84 20.04 14.30
N PHE A 290 4.69 19.67 15.25
CA PHE A 290 5.49 18.47 15.17
C PHE A 290 5.67 17.85 16.55
N HIS A 291 6.09 16.59 16.56
CA HIS A 291 6.33 15.84 17.77
C HIS A 291 7.68 15.11 17.68
N CYS A 292 8.37 15.04 18.81
CA CYS A 292 9.66 14.38 18.97
C CYS A 292 9.42 13.14 19.85
N PRO A 293 9.27 11.94 19.26
CA PRO A 293 9.00 10.72 20.03
C PRO A 293 10.29 10.12 20.61
N LYS A 294 10.13 9.23 21.60
CA LYS A 294 11.18 8.34 22.15
C LYS A 294 12.31 9.03 22.93
N ASN A 295 12.03 10.13 23.60
CA ASN A 295 13.05 10.81 24.39
C ASN A 295 13.10 10.34 25.85
N ILE A 296 14.25 10.53 26.47
CA ILE A 296 14.47 10.38 27.91
C ILE A 296 13.83 11.56 28.64
N LYS A 297 13.32 11.33 29.85
CA LYS A 297 12.64 12.36 30.65
C LYS A 297 13.54 13.57 30.94
N SER A 298 14.79 13.33 31.33
CA SER A 298 15.77 14.38 31.64
C SER A 298 16.00 15.32 30.46
N ASP A 299 16.11 14.76 29.26
CA ASP A 299 16.47 15.51 28.06
C ASP A 299 15.32 16.40 27.62
N ILE A 300 14.09 15.86 27.66
CA ILE A 300 12.88 16.66 27.41
C ILE A 300 12.73 17.77 28.44
N ASP A 301 12.95 17.48 29.72
CA ASP A 301 12.75 18.47 30.79
C ASP A 301 13.80 19.59 30.65
N GLY A 302 15.06 19.26 30.39
CA GLY A 302 16.11 20.25 30.12
C GLY A 302 15.84 21.10 28.87
N ILE A 303 15.36 20.50 27.77
CA ILE A 303 14.98 21.24 26.55
C ILE A 303 13.79 22.17 26.80
N MET A 304 12.76 21.69 27.50
CA MET A 304 11.58 22.48 27.81
C MET A 304 11.92 23.68 28.70
N ASP A 305 12.75 23.48 29.72
CA ASP A 305 13.20 24.53 30.62
C ASP A 305 14.04 25.57 29.87
N TYR A 306 14.97 25.11 29.01
CA TYR A 306 15.79 26.00 28.19
C TYR A 306 14.96 26.84 27.22
N LEU A 307 14.01 26.23 26.50
CA LEU A 307 13.15 26.95 25.56
C LEU A 307 12.29 27.99 26.28
N ALA A 308 11.80 27.68 27.49
CA ALA A 308 11.04 28.60 28.31
C ALA A 308 11.86 29.80 28.81
N GLU A 309 13.16 29.59 29.05
CA GLU A 309 14.11 30.65 29.39
C GLU A 309 14.47 31.50 28.15
N ALA A 310 14.73 30.87 27.01
CA ALA A 310 15.07 31.54 25.77
C ALA A 310 13.91 32.37 25.19
N ASN A 311 12.66 31.95 25.41
CA ASN A 311 11.48 32.71 25.01
C ASN A 311 10.34 32.57 26.03
N HIS A 312 10.17 33.60 26.86
CA HIS A 312 9.14 33.65 27.89
C HIS A 312 7.69 33.70 27.36
N GLU A 313 7.49 33.89 26.06
CA GLU A 313 6.16 33.81 25.46
C GLU A 313 5.68 32.37 25.22
N ILE A 314 6.59 31.39 25.31
CA ILE A 314 6.29 29.97 25.15
C ILE A 314 5.47 29.49 26.35
N VAL A 315 4.27 28.97 26.07
CA VAL A 315 3.46 28.29 27.08
C VAL A 315 4.05 26.91 27.31
N VAL A 316 4.28 26.54 28.57
CA VAL A 316 4.88 25.26 28.95
C VAL A 316 3.85 24.37 29.65
N GLY A 317 3.81 23.10 29.26
CA GLY A 317 3.03 22.08 29.93
C GLY A 317 1.61 21.90 29.37
N PHE A 318 1.10 20.67 29.53
CA PHE A 318 -0.22 20.30 29.05
C PHE A 318 -1.30 20.70 30.07
N SER A 319 -2.15 21.66 29.73
CA SER A 319 -3.36 21.98 30.49
C SER A 319 -4.43 22.55 29.57
N GLU A 320 -5.69 22.39 29.95
CA GLU A 320 -6.82 22.95 29.19
C GLU A 320 -6.76 24.49 29.14
N LYS A 321 -6.31 25.11 30.23
CA LYS A 321 -6.07 26.56 30.30
C LYS A 321 -5.02 26.99 29.27
N ASN A 322 -3.90 26.25 29.19
CA ASN A 322 -2.84 26.53 28.22
C ASN A 322 -3.33 26.33 26.78
N ARG A 323 -4.09 25.24 26.53
CA ARG A 323 -4.70 24.97 25.22
C ARG A 323 -5.60 26.12 24.77
N LEU A 324 -6.47 26.60 25.65
CA LEU A 324 -7.38 27.73 25.37
C LEU A 324 -6.62 29.05 25.19
N ALA A 325 -5.59 29.31 25.99
CA ALA A 325 -4.77 30.52 25.87
C ALA A 325 -4.02 30.58 24.54
N VAL A 326 -3.44 29.44 24.14
CA VAL A 326 -2.76 29.29 22.85
C VAL A 326 -3.78 29.44 21.72
N GLN A 327 -4.94 28.80 21.83
CA GLN A 327 -6.02 28.90 20.86
C GLN A 327 -6.59 30.31 20.70
N ALA A 328 -6.71 31.08 21.80
CA ALA A 328 -7.17 32.47 21.75
C ALA A 328 -6.20 33.40 21.01
N LYS A 329 -4.90 33.07 20.98
CA LYS A 329 -3.91 33.76 20.12
C LYS A 329 -4.11 33.45 18.63
N TYR A 330 -4.92 32.44 18.26
CA TYR A 330 -5.20 32.09 16.87
C TYR A 330 -6.62 32.51 16.46
N GLU A 331 -6.74 33.26 15.36
CA GLU A 331 -8.04 33.64 14.77
C GLU A 331 -8.85 32.47 14.18
N LYS A 332 -8.31 31.23 14.15
CA LYS A 332 -9.03 30.02 13.69
C LYS A 332 -8.71 28.77 14.54
N PRO A 333 -9.71 27.93 14.84
CA PRO A 333 -9.55 26.75 15.66
C PRO A 333 -8.71 25.64 15.01
N PHE A 334 -8.00 24.86 15.83
CA PHE A 334 -7.25 23.67 15.41
C PHE A 334 -8.16 22.63 14.73
N HIS A 335 -7.67 21.95 13.67
CA HIS A 335 -8.43 20.92 12.94
C HIS A 335 -8.93 19.75 13.81
N VAL A 336 -8.31 19.53 14.98
CA VAL A 336 -8.76 18.57 16.00
C VAL A 336 -10.18 18.87 16.46
N GLU A 337 -10.60 20.14 16.44
CA GLU A 337 -11.96 20.55 16.81
C GLU A 337 -13.03 20.02 15.87
N LYS A 338 -12.78 19.94 14.56
CA LYS A 338 -13.80 19.38 13.65
C LYS A 338 -14.08 17.92 13.99
N ILE A 339 -13.04 17.17 14.37
CA ILE A 339 -13.16 15.74 14.69
C ILE A 339 -13.78 15.57 16.08
N VAL A 340 -13.32 16.30 17.10
CA VAL A 340 -13.84 16.20 18.47
C VAL A 340 -15.25 16.80 18.60
N ALA A 341 -15.57 17.90 17.92
CA ALA A 341 -16.92 18.45 17.90
C ALA A 341 -17.90 17.57 17.10
N PHE A 342 -17.44 16.91 16.04
CA PHE A 342 -18.23 15.90 15.33
C PHE A 342 -18.51 14.68 16.21
N LEU A 343 -17.52 14.22 16.97
CA LEU A 343 -17.67 13.12 17.93
C LEU A 343 -18.58 13.49 19.11
N ARG A 344 -18.48 14.72 19.63
CA ARG A 344 -19.38 15.22 20.69
C ARG A 344 -20.82 15.47 20.23
N LYS A 345 -21.08 15.67 18.94
CA LYS A 345 -22.44 15.76 18.38
C LYS A 345 -23.12 14.40 18.21
N ARG A 346 -22.39 13.29 18.38
CA ARG A 346 -22.89 11.91 18.21
C ARG A 346 -23.04 11.14 19.53
N ILE A 347 -22.81 11.79 20.66
CA ILE A 347 -23.17 11.36 22.02
C ILE A 347 -24.27 12.31 22.46
#